data_AF-A0A4S9Y1G1-F1
#
_entry.id   AF-A0A4S9Y1G1-F1
#
_cell.length_a   1.000
_cell.length_b   1.000
_cell.length_c   1.000
_cell.angle_alpha   90.00
_cell.angle_beta   90.00
_cell.angle_gamma   90.00
#
_symmetry.space_group_name_H-M   'P 1'
#
loop_
_entity.id
_entity.type
_entity.pdbx_description
1 polymer ?
#
loop_
_entity_poly.entity_id
_entity_poly.type
_entity_poly.pdbx_seq_one_letter_code
_entity_poly.pdbx_strand_id
1 'polypeptide(L)'
;MHKTNHFPSSLQPRPAHKHPRPNFLPYRSPLLRVFENITMAAVQSLLRPVFALVGWTFAMEGWMYATRLPAMTKYKVKTDPNFSKEKLNNQIPASVRWKADNYDHLHEAPTRFYAVALGLALYASTSPASLTTNFMATEANLAWMYVGLRVVHSIVQASANPVMIRFGIFAASEITMLGLLIKGATAVWAAKSSGSVIGL
;
A
#
# COMPACT_ATOMS: atom_id res chain seq x y z
N MET A 1 23.71 65.61 -59.30
CA MET A 1 24.76 65.29 -58.30
C MET A 1 24.16 64.36 -57.26
N HIS A 2 24.50 63.07 -57.32
CA HIS A 2 24.09 62.06 -56.34
C HIS A 2 24.85 62.26 -55.03
N LYS A 3 24.13 62.32 -53.90
CA LYS A 3 24.71 62.13 -52.56
C LYS A 3 24.15 60.83 -52.00
N THR A 4 25.00 59.80 -51.97
CA THR A 4 24.76 58.54 -51.25
C THR A 4 25.01 58.77 -49.76
N ASN A 5 24.00 58.57 -48.92
CA ASN A 5 24.16 58.59 -47.48
C ASN A 5 24.86 57.30 -47.02
N HIS A 6 26.16 57.40 -46.71
CA HIS A 6 26.86 56.37 -45.95
C HIS A 6 26.55 56.55 -44.46
N PHE A 7 25.93 55.53 -43.85
CA PHE A 7 25.77 55.46 -42.39
C PHE A 7 27.12 55.09 -41.74
N PRO A 8 27.52 55.76 -40.64
CA PRO A 8 28.73 55.42 -39.90
C PRO A 8 28.59 54.05 -39.20
N SER A 9 29.65 53.25 -39.28
CA SER A 9 29.72 51.85 -38.82
C SER A 9 29.68 51.66 -37.28
N SER A 10 29.32 52.70 -36.51
CA SER A 10 29.35 52.73 -35.05
C SER A 10 28.01 52.37 -34.39
N LEU A 11 26.99 51.98 -35.15
CA LEU A 11 25.65 51.63 -34.67
C LEU A 11 25.27 50.15 -34.90
N GLN A 12 26.24 49.24 -34.89
CA GLN A 12 25.91 47.80 -34.81
C GLN A 12 25.59 47.41 -33.35
N PRO A 13 24.42 46.81 -33.06
CA PRO A 13 24.12 46.31 -31.72
C PRO A 13 25.11 45.19 -31.35
N ARG A 14 25.74 45.30 -30.17
CA ARG A 14 26.63 44.23 -29.66
C ARG A 14 25.85 42.91 -29.59
N PRO A 15 26.45 41.78 -29.99
CA PRO A 15 25.82 40.48 -29.81
C PRO A 15 25.55 40.26 -28.32
N ALA A 16 24.31 39.93 -27.98
CA ALA A 16 23.91 39.66 -26.61
C ALA A 16 24.74 38.48 -26.07
N HIS A 17 25.61 38.76 -25.09
CA HIS A 17 26.27 37.72 -24.31
C HIS A 17 25.18 36.91 -23.61
N LYS A 18 24.91 35.69 -24.10
CA LYS A 18 24.04 34.74 -23.39
C LYS A 18 24.79 34.30 -22.14
N HIS A 19 24.61 35.05 -21.05
CA HIS A 19 25.00 34.55 -19.73
C HIS A 19 24.21 33.26 -19.49
N PRO A 20 24.87 32.10 -19.26
CA PRO A 20 24.16 30.92 -18.79
C PRO A 20 23.44 31.31 -17.51
N ARG A 21 22.11 31.21 -17.49
CA ARG A 21 21.36 31.46 -16.27
C ARG A 21 21.92 30.50 -15.21
N PRO A 22 22.29 30.98 -14.01
CA PRO A 22 22.67 30.08 -12.94
C PRO A 22 21.57 29.04 -12.77
N ASN A 23 21.92 27.76 -12.66
CA ASN A 23 20.99 26.73 -12.25
C ASN A 23 20.55 27.05 -10.81
N PHE A 24 19.52 27.89 -10.67
CA PHE A 24 18.86 28.16 -9.40
C PHE A 24 18.07 26.90 -9.02
N LEU A 25 18.75 25.92 -8.44
CA LEU A 25 18.04 24.96 -7.60
C LEU A 25 17.44 25.76 -6.45
N PRO A 26 16.11 25.75 -6.27
CA PRO A 26 15.48 26.57 -5.24
C PRO A 26 16.04 26.18 -3.86
N TYR A 27 16.56 27.16 -3.13
CA TYR A 27 17.01 26.98 -1.75
C TYR A 27 15.80 26.59 -0.88
N ARG A 28 15.66 25.30 -0.58
CA ARG A 28 14.65 24.82 0.39
C ARG A 28 15.13 25.13 1.79
N SER A 29 14.34 25.91 2.54
CA SER A 29 14.65 26.24 3.93
C SER A 29 14.76 24.96 4.79
N PRO A 30 15.60 24.95 5.85
CA PRO A 30 15.73 23.79 6.73
C PRO A 30 14.41 23.29 7.31
N LEU A 31 13.48 24.21 7.62
CA LEU A 31 12.16 23.86 8.13
C LEU A 31 11.33 23.08 7.10
N LEU A 32 11.29 23.51 5.84
CA LEU A 32 10.58 22.78 4.78
C LEU A 32 11.12 21.36 4.60
N ARG A 33 12.44 21.18 4.69
CA ARG A 33 13.07 19.85 4.63
C ARG A 33 12.64 18.95 5.79
N VAL A 34 12.54 19.50 7.00
CA VAL A 34 12.09 18.73 8.17
C VAL A 34 10.64 18.28 8.00
N PHE A 35 9.75 19.16 7.55
CA PHE A 35 8.35 18.81 7.28
C PHE A 35 8.22 17.73 6.19
N GLU A 36 8.95 17.87 5.09
CA GLU A 36 8.97 16.86 4.02
C GLU A 36 9.47 15.50 4.50
N ASN A 37 10.56 15.49 5.30
CA ASN A 37 11.11 14.25 5.85
C ASN A 37 10.11 13.55 6.78
N ILE A 38 9.40 14.30 7.64
CA ILE A 38 8.37 13.74 8.54
C ILE A 38 7.21 13.16 7.72
N THR A 39 6.75 13.89 6.71
CA THR A 39 5.68 13.46 5.80
C THR A 39 6.04 12.15 5.11
N MET A 40 7.24 12.10 4.51
CA MET A 40 7.72 10.91 3.81
C MET A 40 7.91 9.72 4.75
N ALA A 41 8.40 9.95 5.98
CA ALA A 41 8.54 8.90 6.99
C ALA A 41 7.17 8.31 7.39
N ALA A 42 6.16 9.16 7.62
CA ALA A 42 4.81 8.72 7.96
C ALA A 42 4.18 7.90 6.82
N VAL A 43 4.24 8.39 5.59
CA VAL A 43 3.75 7.67 4.40
C VAL A 43 4.43 6.31 4.26
N GLN A 44 5.77 6.27 4.32
CA GLN A 44 6.52 5.01 4.21
C GLN A 44 6.17 4.02 5.32
N SER A 45 5.93 4.49 6.54
CA SER A 45 5.58 3.63 7.68
C SER A 45 4.27 2.87 7.48
N LEU A 46 3.34 3.41 6.68
CA LEU A 46 2.06 2.79 6.32
C LEU A 46 2.14 1.97 5.03
N LEU A 47 2.94 2.40 4.05
CA LEU A 47 3.11 1.65 2.81
C LEU A 47 3.92 0.36 2.99
N ARG A 48 4.90 0.33 3.90
CA ARG A 48 5.71 -0.88 4.13
C ARG A 48 4.85 -2.10 4.54
N PRO A 49 3.92 -2.01 5.51
CA PRO A 49 2.96 -3.07 5.80
C PRO A 49 2.11 -3.49 4.59
N VAL A 50 1.67 -2.54 3.76
CA VAL A 50 0.89 -2.84 2.54
C VAL A 50 1.69 -3.72 1.59
N PHE A 51 2.91 -3.31 1.24
CA PHE A 51 3.78 -4.11 0.37
C PHE A 51 4.16 -5.45 1.00
N ALA A 52 4.36 -5.50 2.31
CA ALA A 52 4.63 -6.74 3.02
C ALA A 52 3.47 -7.74 2.90
N LEU A 53 2.22 -7.30 3.07
CA LEU A 53 1.07 -8.19 2.96
C LEU A 53 0.81 -8.63 1.52
N VAL A 54 1.00 -7.74 0.54
CA VAL A 54 0.93 -8.11 -0.89
C VAL A 54 2.02 -9.13 -1.24
N GLY A 55 3.25 -8.91 -0.77
CA GLY A 55 4.34 -9.88 -0.94
C GLY A 55 4.04 -11.23 -0.27
N TRP A 56 3.40 -11.21 0.90
CA TRP A 56 2.94 -12.43 1.56
C TRP A 56 1.84 -13.15 0.76
N THR A 57 0.93 -12.43 0.12
CA THR A 57 -0.07 -13.01 -0.78
C THR A 57 0.60 -13.76 -1.94
N PHE A 58 1.64 -13.20 -2.57
CA PHE A 58 2.43 -13.90 -3.59
C PHE A 58 3.16 -15.14 -3.04
N ALA A 59 3.69 -15.06 -1.82
CA ALA A 59 4.31 -16.22 -1.18
C ALA A 59 3.29 -17.36 -0.97
N MET A 60 2.08 -17.03 -0.50
CA MET A 60 0.98 -17.99 -0.35
C MET A 60 0.48 -18.54 -1.69
N GLU A 61 0.42 -17.70 -2.72
CA GLU A 61 0.10 -18.12 -4.09
C GLU A 61 1.10 -19.14 -4.61
N GLY A 62 2.39 -18.85 -4.47
CA GLY A 62 3.48 -19.75 -4.84
C GLY A 62 3.36 -21.09 -4.10
N TRP A 63 3.10 -21.08 -2.79
CA TRP A 63 2.90 -22.30 -2.02
C TRP A 63 1.67 -23.10 -2.48
N MET A 64 0.56 -22.41 -2.75
CA MET A 64 -0.63 -23.04 -3.30
C MET A 64 -0.32 -23.74 -4.62
N TYR A 65 0.29 -23.06 -5.59
CA TYR A 65 0.59 -23.67 -6.89
C TYR A 65 1.62 -24.79 -6.82
N ALA A 66 2.68 -24.60 -6.01
CA ALA A 66 3.71 -25.61 -5.81
C ALA A 66 3.16 -26.94 -5.26
N THR A 67 2.07 -26.90 -4.49
CA THR A 67 1.43 -28.10 -3.94
C THR A 67 0.24 -28.58 -4.77
N ARG A 68 -0.54 -27.67 -5.34
CA ARG A 68 -1.78 -27.99 -6.08
C ARG A 68 -1.51 -28.54 -7.47
N LEU A 69 -0.57 -27.98 -8.23
CA LEU A 69 -0.29 -28.44 -9.60
C LEU A 69 0.19 -29.90 -9.64
N PRO A 70 1.13 -30.35 -8.79
CA PRO A 70 1.51 -31.76 -8.75
C PRO A 70 0.36 -32.68 -8.31
N ALA A 71 -0.47 -32.22 -7.36
CA ALA A 71 -1.62 -32.97 -6.88
C ALA A 71 -2.67 -33.18 -8.00
N MET A 72 -2.91 -32.17 -8.84
CA MET A 72 -3.84 -32.30 -9.96
C MET A 72 -3.46 -33.46 -10.89
N THR A 73 -2.18 -33.59 -11.22
CA THR A 73 -1.67 -34.70 -12.04
C THR A 73 -1.74 -36.03 -11.28
N LYS A 74 -1.25 -36.06 -10.02
CA LYS A 74 -1.20 -37.29 -9.20
C LYS A 74 -2.57 -37.92 -8.98
N TYR A 75 -3.58 -37.10 -8.69
CA TYR A 75 -4.95 -37.54 -8.43
C TYR A 75 -5.83 -37.56 -9.68
N LYS A 76 -5.27 -37.26 -10.86
CA LYS A 76 -6.00 -37.22 -12.16
C LYS A 76 -7.28 -36.39 -12.07
N VAL A 77 -7.15 -35.18 -11.50
CA VAL A 77 -8.28 -34.28 -11.24
C VAL A 77 -9.01 -33.99 -12.54
N LYS A 78 -10.31 -34.28 -12.55
CA LYS A 78 -11.21 -33.98 -13.67
C LYS A 78 -11.70 -32.54 -13.55
N THR A 79 -11.54 -31.79 -14.64
CA THR A 79 -12.04 -30.42 -14.78
C THR A 79 -13.26 -30.41 -15.71
N ASP A 80 -14.33 -29.77 -15.27
CA ASP A 80 -15.59 -29.60 -16.01
C ASP A 80 -16.16 -28.23 -15.62
N PRO A 81 -16.53 -27.37 -16.59
CA PRO A 81 -17.10 -26.04 -16.31
C PRO A 81 -18.36 -26.06 -15.44
N ASN A 82 -19.09 -27.18 -15.41
CA ASN A 82 -20.31 -27.34 -14.60
C ASN A 82 -20.02 -27.84 -13.17
N PHE A 83 -18.77 -28.13 -12.81
CA PHE A 83 -18.43 -28.57 -11.46
C PHE A 83 -18.43 -27.40 -10.50
N SER A 84 -19.02 -27.61 -9.31
CA SER A 84 -18.84 -26.69 -8.20
C SER A 84 -17.38 -26.65 -7.74
N LYS A 85 -16.98 -25.54 -7.13
CA LYS A 85 -15.66 -25.40 -6.48
C LYS A 85 -15.40 -26.54 -5.48
N GLU A 86 -16.43 -26.92 -4.72
CA GLU A 86 -16.35 -28.02 -3.76
C GLU A 86 -16.12 -29.37 -4.43
N LYS A 87 -16.82 -29.65 -5.54
CA LYS A 87 -16.61 -30.89 -6.32
C LYS A 87 -15.20 -30.97 -6.89
N LEU A 88 -14.63 -29.86 -7.37
CA LEU A 88 -13.23 -29.82 -7.80
C LEU A 88 -12.27 -30.07 -6.63
N ASN A 89 -12.52 -29.43 -5.50
CA ASN A 89 -11.68 -29.55 -4.31
C ASN A 89 -11.70 -30.97 -3.71
N ASN A 90 -12.85 -31.64 -3.68
CA ASN A 90 -12.97 -32.99 -3.10
C ASN A 90 -12.17 -34.09 -3.84
N GLN A 91 -11.56 -33.78 -4.99
CA GLN A 91 -10.69 -34.68 -5.73
C GLN A 91 -9.23 -34.71 -5.22
N ILE A 92 -8.85 -33.82 -4.29
CA ILE A 92 -7.50 -33.76 -3.72
C ILE A 92 -7.51 -33.70 -2.18
N PRO A 93 -6.42 -34.14 -1.51
CA PRO A 93 -6.34 -34.13 -0.05
C PRO A 93 -6.56 -32.73 0.55
N ALA A 94 -7.20 -32.69 1.71
CA ALA A 94 -7.48 -31.44 2.44
C ALA A 94 -6.22 -30.59 2.66
N SER A 95 -5.09 -31.22 3.00
CA SER A 95 -3.83 -30.53 3.22
C SER A 95 -3.29 -29.76 2.01
N VAL A 96 -3.65 -30.15 0.78
CA VAL A 96 -3.30 -29.38 -0.43
C VAL A 96 -4.27 -28.21 -0.60
N ARG A 97 -5.55 -28.43 -0.30
CA ARG A 97 -6.61 -27.41 -0.42
C ARG A 97 -6.45 -26.24 0.52
N TRP A 98 -5.98 -26.48 1.75
CA TRP A 98 -5.90 -25.43 2.77
C TRP A 98 -5.06 -24.22 2.35
N LYS A 99 -4.08 -24.41 1.45
CA LYS A 99 -3.28 -23.31 0.89
C LYS A 99 -4.13 -22.41 0.00
N ALA A 100 -4.98 -23.00 -0.84
CA ALA A 100 -5.91 -22.27 -1.69
C ALA A 100 -7.01 -21.59 -0.86
N ASP A 101 -7.57 -22.30 0.12
CA ASP A 101 -8.57 -21.72 1.03
C ASP A 101 -7.99 -20.51 1.80
N ASN A 102 -6.70 -20.56 2.16
CA ASN A 102 -6.03 -19.42 2.77
C ASN A 102 -5.73 -18.28 1.79
N TYR A 103 -5.31 -18.60 0.55
CA TYR A 103 -5.09 -17.60 -0.49
C TYR A 103 -6.36 -16.79 -0.77
N ASP A 104 -7.52 -17.46 -0.84
CA ASP A 104 -8.82 -16.80 -0.98
C ASP A 104 -9.12 -15.90 0.23
N HIS A 105 -8.92 -16.40 1.46
CA HIS A 105 -9.08 -15.59 2.68
C HIS A 105 -8.17 -14.36 2.75
N LEU A 106 -6.97 -14.41 2.16
CA LEU A 106 -6.05 -13.27 2.06
C LEU A 106 -6.51 -12.21 1.05
N HIS A 107 -7.45 -12.52 0.18
CA HIS A 107 -8.10 -11.53 -0.70
C HIS A 107 -9.35 -10.96 -0.04
N GLU A 108 -10.16 -11.79 0.61
CA GLU A 108 -11.44 -11.34 1.18
C GLU A 108 -11.27 -10.40 2.39
N ALA A 109 -10.54 -10.82 3.43
CA ALA A 109 -10.47 -10.03 4.67
C ALA A 109 -9.52 -8.81 4.58
N PRO A 110 -8.31 -8.91 4.01
CA PRO A 110 -7.37 -7.80 3.91
C PRO A 110 -7.76 -6.68 2.95
N THR A 111 -8.81 -6.83 2.13
CA THR A 111 -9.29 -5.75 1.27
C THR A 111 -9.57 -4.46 2.06
N ARG A 112 -10.13 -4.58 3.27
CA ARG A 112 -10.34 -3.44 4.18
C ARG A 112 -9.03 -2.79 4.64
N PHE A 113 -8.02 -3.62 4.90
CA PHE A 113 -6.71 -3.15 5.34
C PHE A 113 -6.05 -2.29 4.27
N TYR A 114 -6.05 -2.71 3.00
CA TYR A 114 -5.48 -1.93 1.92
C TYR A 114 -6.17 -0.56 1.77
N ALA A 115 -7.51 -0.53 1.81
CA ALA A 115 -8.26 0.73 1.72
C ALA A 115 -7.90 1.71 2.85
N VAL A 116 -7.88 1.22 4.10
CA VAL A 116 -7.61 2.07 5.27
C VAL A 116 -6.14 2.49 5.33
N ALA A 117 -5.19 1.57 5.12
CA ALA A 117 -3.77 1.88 5.21
C ALA A 117 -3.33 2.86 4.10
N LEU A 118 -3.83 2.70 2.88
CA LEU A 118 -3.58 3.63 1.78
C LEU A 118 -4.26 4.97 2.01
N GLY A 119 -5.50 4.99 2.51
CA GLY A 119 -6.19 6.23 2.88
C GLY A 119 -5.47 7.02 3.96
N LEU A 120 -4.97 6.32 4.99
CA LEU A 120 -4.12 6.91 6.03
C LEU A 120 -2.80 7.43 5.46
N ALA A 121 -2.17 6.71 4.52
CA ALA A 121 -0.93 7.16 3.88
C ALA A 121 -1.17 8.42 3.04
N LEU A 122 -2.28 8.48 2.31
CA LEU A 122 -2.68 9.68 1.57
C LEU A 122 -2.93 10.86 2.52
N TYR A 123 -3.68 10.64 3.60
CA TYR A 123 -3.93 11.67 4.60
C TYR A 123 -2.63 12.15 5.27
N ALA A 124 -1.70 11.24 5.57
CA ALA A 124 -0.39 11.57 6.09
C ALA A 124 0.41 12.49 5.15
N SER A 125 0.20 12.38 3.83
CA SER A 125 0.91 13.17 2.83
C SER A 125 0.49 14.66 2.83
N THR A 126 -0.70 14.97 3.33
CA THR A 126 -1.24 16.33 3.36
C THR A 126 -1.30 16.91 4.77
N SER A 127 -1.44 16.06 5.79
CA SER A 127 -1.64 16.47 7.20
C SER A 127 -0.85 15.58 8.18
N PRO A 128 0.50 15.57 8.14
CA PRO A 128 1.32 14.63 8.90
C PRO A 128 1.18 14.77 10.42
N ALA A 129 0.94 16.01 10.89
CA ALA A 129 0.82 16.33 12.32
C ALA A 129 -0.45 15.77 12.99
N SER A 130 -1.39 15.23 12.21
CA SER A 130 -2.66 14.69 12.71
C SER A 130 -2.60 13.19 13.04
N LEU A 131 -1.44 12.54 12.87
CA LEU A 131 -1.24 11.14 13.25
C LEU A 131 -0.61 11.06 14.66
N THR A 132 -1.19 10.22 15.53
CA THR A 132 -0.83 10.13 16.95
C THR A 132 0.37 9.20 17.19
N THR A 133 1.16 9.46 18.23
CA THR A 133 2.43 8.75 18.52
C THR A 133 2.59 8.26 19.96
N ASN A 134 1.65 7.46 20.48
CA ASN A 134 1.82 6.76 21.78
C ASN A 134 2.04 5.24 21.59
N PHE A 135 2.36 4.49 22.65
CA PHE A 135 2.51 3.02 22.61
C PHE A 135 1.15 2.35 22.32
N MET A 136 1.11 1.36 21.41
CA MET A 136 -0.11 0.94 20.66
C MET A 136 -0.78 2.04 19.81
N ALA A 137 -0.17 3.22 19.71
CA ALA A 137 -0.84 4.42 19.23
C ALA A 137 -0.23 5.06 17.98
N THR A 138 0.71 4.41 17.28
CA THR A 138 0.98 4.71 15.86
C THR A 138 0.18 3.77 14.96
N GLU A 139 -0.38 4.32 13.90
CA GLU A 139 -1.08 3.61 12.84
C GLU A 139 -0.17 2.53 12.21
N ALA A 140 1.14 2.82 12.11
CA ALA A 140 2.14 1.88 11.63
C ALA A 140 2.26 0.61 12.48
N ASN A 141 2.19 0.72 13.82
CA ASN A 141 2.28 -0.46 14.70
C ASN A 141 1.06 -1.37 14.55
N LEU A 142 -0.15 -0.78 14.47
CA LEU A 142 -1.36 -1.55 14.20
C LEU A 142 -1.31 -2.21 12.81
N ALA A 143 -0.81 -1.48 11.80
CA ALA A 143 -0.65 -2.04 10.46
C ALA A 143 0.31 -3.24 10.45
N TRP A 144 1.48 -3.15 11.08
CA TRP A 144 2.40 -4.28 11.21
C TRP A 144 1.84 -5.43 12.04
N MET A 145 1.14 -5.14 13.13
CA MET A 145 0.48 -6.17 13.93
C MET A 145 -0.58 -6.91 13.12
N TYR A 146 -1.36 -6.19 12.30
CA TYR A 146 -2.30 -6.80 11.38
C TYR A 146 -1.58 -7.74 10.42
N VAL A 147 -0.53 -7.28 9.74
CA VAL A 147 0.27 -8.10 8.81
C VAL A 147 0.82 -9.34 9.49
N GLY A 148 1.44 -9.20 10.66
CA GLY A 148 1.99 -10.31 11.42
C GLY A 148 0.93 -11.35 11.78
N LEU A 149 -0.23 -10.92 12.25
CA LEU A 149 -1.36 -11.82 12.55
C LEU A 149 -1.87 -12.54 11.29
N ARG A 150 -1.92 -11.85 10.14
CA ARG A 150 -2.29 -12.48 8.85
C ARG A 150 -1.28 -13.55 8.44
N VAL A 151 0.02 -13.28 8.56
CA VAL A 151 1.09 -14.25 8.27
C VAL A 151 0.96 -15.50 9.15
N VAL A 152 0.81 -15.30 10.48
CA VAL A 152 0.66 -16.41 11.42
C VAL A 152 -0.61 -17.22 11.14
N HIS A 153 -1.75 -16.54 10.90
CA HIS A 153 -3.00 -17.20 10.51
C HIS A 153 -2.83 -18.04 9.24
N SER A 154 -2.15 -17.50 8.23
CA SER A 154 -1.85 -18.21 6.98
C SER A 154 -1.05 -19.48 7.21
N ILE A 155 0.02 -19.41 7.98
CA ILE A 155 0.87 -20.58 8.27
C ILE A 155 0.07 -21.65 9.02
N VAL A 156 -0.71 -21.25 10.03
CA VAL A 156 -1.55 -22.17 10.82
C VAL A 156 -2.60 -22.84 9.94
N GLN A 157 -3.34 -22.08 9.13
CA GLN A 157 -4.37 -22.60 8.23
C GLN A 157 -3.76 -23.52 7.16
N ALA A 158 -2.68 -23.09 6.51
CA ALA A 158 -2.07 -23.83 5.42
C ALA A 158 -1.36 -25.11 5.88
N SER A 159 -0.86 -25.17 7.12
CA SER A 159 -0.05 -26.30 7.60
C SER A 159 -0.85 -27.36 8.35
N ALA A 160 -1.64 -26.94 9.35
CA ALA A 160 -2.31 -27.86 10.28
C ALA A 160 -3.84 -27.67 10.35
N ASN A 161 -4.32 -26.47 10.00
CA ASN A 161 -5.72 -26.08 9.98
C ASN A 161 -6.56 -26.34 11.26
N PRO A 162 -6.05 -26.15 12.49
CA PRO A 162 -6.87 -26.21 13.69
C PRO A 162 -7.87 -25.04 13.73
N VAL A 163 -9.16 -25.34 13.58
CA VAL A 163 -10.22 -24.34 13.38
C VAL A 163 -10.28 -23.29 14.48
N MET A 164 -10.28 -23.70 15.76
CA MET A 164 -10.40 -22.76 16.88
C MET A 164 -9.17 -21.85 17.01
N ILE A 165 -7.97 -22.37 16.73
CA ILE A 165 -6.72 -21.59 16.80
C ILE A 165 -6.70 -20.56 15.67
N ARG A 166 -6.96 -20.96 14.42
CA ARG A 166 -6.98 -20.02 13.30
C ARG A 166 -8.08 -18.97 13.47
N PHE A 167 -9.24 -19.36 14.01
CA PHE A 167 -10.31 -18.42 14.33
C PHE A 167 -9.88 -17.37 15.36
N GLY A 168 -9.23 -17.78 16.45
CA GLY A 168 -8.71 -16.84 17.46
C GLY A 168 -7.70 -15.84 16.89
N ILE A 169 -6.76 -16.30 16.06
CA ILE A 169 -5.78 -15.42 15.38
C ILE A 169 -6.48 -14.48 14.40
N PHE A 170 -7.46 -14.97 13.64
CA PHE A 170 -8.27 -14.16 12.73
C PHE A 170 -9.02 -13.07 13.48
N ALA A 171 -9.70 -13.41 14.59
CA ALA A 171 -10.42 -12.44 15.41
C ALA A 171 -9.49 -11.35 15.96
N ALA A 172 -8.29 -11.72 16.44
CA ALA A 172 -7.29 -10.75 16.87
C ALA A 172 -6.83 -9.82 15.72
N SER A 173 -6.69 -10.37 14.51
CA SER A 173 -6.39 -9.59 13.30
C SER A 173 -7.50 -8.59 12.99
N GLU A 174 -8.77 -9.00 13.07
CA GLU A 174 -9.91 -8.11 12.83
C GLU A 174 -10.04 -7.00 13.89
N ILE A 175 -9.76 -7.29 15.17
CA ILE A 175 -9.70 -6.26 16.22
C ILE A 175 -8.61 -5.24 15.91
N THR A 176 -7.44 -5.69 15.46
CA THR A 176 -6.34 -4.81 15.05
C THR A 176 -6.75 -3.93 13.87
N MET A 177 -7.44 -4.51 12.89
CA MET A 177 -7.96 -3.79 11.72
C MET A 177 -9.00 -2.73 12.12
N LEU A 178 -9.90 -3.07 13.04
CA LEU A 178 -10.88 -2.13 13.58
C LEU A 178 -10.21 -0.95 14.28
N GLY A 179 -9.15 -1.19 15.06
CA GLY A 179 -8.37 -0.12 15.69
C GLY A 179 -7.73 0.82 14.67
N LEU A 180 -7.18 0.27 13.57
CA LEU A 180 -6.60 1.07 12.49
C LEU A 180 -7.67 1.91 11.76
N LEU A 181 -8.86 1.33 11.52
CA LEU A 181 -10.01 2.04 10.95
C LEU A 181 -10.45 3.20 11.85
N ILE A 182 -10.60 2.96 13.15
CA ILE A 182 -11.01 4.00 14.11
C ILE A 182 -10.00 5.15 14.08
N LYS A 183 -8.69 4.86 14.08
CA LYS A 183 -7.67 5.92 13.99
C LYS A 183 -7.80 6.72 12.69
N GLY A 184 -7.93 6.06 11.54
CA GLY A 184 -8.16 6.75 10.26
C GLY A 184 -9.43 7.60 10.24
N ALA A 185 -10.54 7.07 10.76
CA ALA A 185 -11.78 7.81 10.86
C ALA A 185 -11.66 9.01 11.81
N THR A 186 -11.08 8.84 13.00
CA THR A 186 -10.89 9.97 13.91
C THR A 186 -9.99 11.05 13.32
N ALA A 187 -8.92 10.69 12.59
CA ALA A 187 -8.02 11.64 11.96
C ALA A 187 -8.74 12.47 10.88
N VAL A 188 -9.52 11.82 10.02
CA VAL A 188 -10.23 12.50 8.92
C VAL A 188 -11.40 13.35 9.44
N TRP A 189 -12.17 12.87 10.41
CA TRP A 189 -13.35 13.60 10.91
C TRP A 189 -13.01 14.67 11.97
N ALA A 190 -11.88 14.56 12.67
CA ALA A 190 -11.42 15.62 13.56
C ALA A 190 -10.76 16.79 12.81
N ALA A 191 -10.36 16.59 11.55
CA ALA A 191 -9.86 17.67 10.71
C ALA A 191 -10.96 18.73 10.51
N LYS A 192 -10.78 19.92 11.09
CA LYS A 192 -11.67 21.06 10.82
C LYS A 192 -11.67 21.32 9.31
N SER A 193 -12.87 21.36 8.73
CA SER A 193 -13.12 21.53 7.29
C SER A 193 -12.42 22.78 6.75
N SER A 194 -11.20 22.59 6.25
CA SER A 194 -10.44 23.63 5.57
C SER A 194 -10.84 23.62 4.10
N GLY A 195 -12.06 24.09 3.83
CA GLY A 195 -12.65 24.09 2.50
C GLY A 195 -13.51 22.86 2.25
N SER A 196 -14.82 23.01 2.40
CA SER A 196 -15.77 22.04 1.85
C SER A 196 -15.61 22.02 0.33
N VAL A 197 -15.26 20.86 -0.24
CA VAL A 197 -15.32 20.64 -1.69
C VAL A 197 -16.74 20.24 -2.12
N ILE A 198 -17.61 19.95 -1.15
CA ILE A 198 -19.00 19.57 -1.38
C ILE A 198 -19.87 20.46 -0.50
N GLY A 199 -20.24 21.63 -1.04
CA GLY A 199 -21.26 22.47 -0.44
C GLY A 199 -22.60 21.73 -0.45
N LEU A 200 -22.91 21.08 0.67
CA LEU A 200 -24.25 20.64 1.08
C LEU A 200 -24.42 20.95 2.56
#